data_AF-K2BVU1-F1
#
_entry.id   AF-K2BVU1-F1
#
_cell.length_a   1.000
_cell.length_b   1.000
_cell.length_c   1.000
_cell.angle_alpha   90.00
_cell.angle_beta   90.00
_cell.angle_gamma   90.00
#
_symmetry.space_group_name_H-M   'P 1'
#
loop_
_entity.id
_entity.type
_entity.pdbx_description
1 polymer ?
#
loop_
_entity_poly.entity_id
_entity_poly.type
_entity_poly.pdbx_seq_one_letter_code
_entity_poly.pdbx_strand_id
1 'polypeptide(L)'
;RYFDDELTGFCRAPCAGSAQWCDFHAGRIDETAVDCLSERYFYLDPANFMALSAENAEKFMVGAWNLLQNHADYLQCLKVMGLPEGVSIDILKKRFRHLAKTLHPDINSVHHQEFAQINSAYRRLLAYENIQF
;
A
#
# COMPACT_ATOMS: atom_id res chain seq x y z
N ARG A 1 17.54 -9.92 4.99
CA ARG A 1 16.73 -10.16 6.22
C ARG A 1 15.40 -9.44 6.06
N TYR A 2 14.28 -10.04 6.48
CA TYR A 2 12.96 -9.40 6.39
C TYR A 2 12.93 -8.18 7.32
N PHE A 3 12.43 -7.04 6.83
CA PHE A 3 12.21 -5.83 7.62
C PHE A 3 10.72 -5.73 7.94
N ASP A 4 10.42 -5.58 9.22
CA ASP A 4 9.06 -5.44 9.72
C ASP A 4 8.78 -3.94 9.91
N ASP A 5 7.86 -3.40 9.10
CA ASP A 5 7.50 -1.97 9.10
C ASP A 5 6.75 -1.56 10.38
N GLU A 6 6.01 -2.47 11.02
CA GLU A 6 5.30 -2.20 12.29
C GLU A 6 6.27 -2.12 13.46
N LEU A 7 7.29 -2.97 13.45
CA LEU A 7 8.33 -3.02 14.49
C LEU A 7 9.53 -2.13 14.18
N THR A 8 9.56 -1.48 13.00
CA THR A 8 10.69 -0.68 12.49
C THR A 8 12.04 -1.39 12.67
N GLY A 9 12.09 -2.67 12.31
CA GLY A 9 13.25 -3.50 12.63
C GLY A 9 13.39 -4.74 11.77
N PHE A 10 14.64 -5.17 11.57
CA PHE A 10 14.91 -6.43 10.92
C PHE A 10 14.55 -7.61 11.81
N CYS A 11 13.93 -8.62 11.20
CA CYS A 11 13.72 -9.92 11.83
C CYS A 11 15.05 -10.44 12.38
N ARG A 12 15.05 -10.79 13.68
CA ARG A 12 16.22 -11.27 14.42
C ARG A 12 16.32 -12.80 14.47
N ALA A 13 15.40 -13.50 13.80
CA ALA A 13 15.43 -14.95 13.74
C ALA A 13 16.72 -15.42 13.02
N PRO A 14 17.32 -16.55 13.46
CA PRO A 14 18.49 -17.10 12.81
C PRO A 14 18.15 -17.48 11.36
N CYS A 15 19.05 -17.14 10.44
CA CYS A 15 18.97 -17.55 9.04
C CYS A 15 19.95 -18.71 8.84
N ALA A 16 19.55 -19.74 8.09
CA ALA A 16 20.42 -20.88 7.82
C ALA A 16 21.52 -20.50 6.81
N GLY A 17 22.78 -20.64 7.20
CA GLY A 17 23.92 -20.41 6.30
C GLY A 17 23.92 -19.02 5.65
N SER A 18 23.87 -18.98 4.32
CA SER A 18 23.82 -17.76 3.49
C SER A 18 22.40 -17.28 3.17
N ALA A 19 21.36 -17.88 3.75
CA ALA A 19 19.98 -17.51 3.48
C ALA A 19 19.70 -16.05 3.87
N GLN A 20 19.01 -15.33 3.00
CA GLN A 20 18.66 -13.92 3.22
C GLN A 20 17.48 -13.74 4.19
N TRP A 21 16.67 -14.77 4.39
CA TRP A 21 15.48 -14.78 5.24
C TRP A 21 15.46 -16.01 6.17
N CYS A 22 14.68 -15.94 7.25
CA CYS A 22 14.41 -17.11 8.10
C CYS A 22 13.29 -17.96 7.51
N ASP A 23 13.18 -19.22 7.94
CA ASP A 23 12.25 -20.21 7.40
C ASP A 23 10.80 -19.74 7.37
N PHE A 24 10.37 -18.97 8.38
CA PHE A 24 9.04 -18.39 8.46
C PHE A 24 8.75 -17.38 7.34
N HIS A 25 9.70 -16.48 7.05
CA HIS A 25 9.54 -15.47 6.01
C HIS A 25 9.80 -16.05 4.63
N ALA A 26 10.72 -17.03 4.51
CA ALA A 26 10.94 -17.76 3.27
C ALA A 26 9.68 -18.53 2.82
N GLY A 27 8.91 -19.08 3.77
CA GLY A 27 7.66 -19.81 3.47
C GLY A 27 6.42 -18.94 3.26
N ARG A 28 6.51 -17.61 3.43
CA ARG A 28 5.39 -16.66 3.31
C ARG A 28 5.48 -15.72 2.12
N ILE A 29 6.62 -15.71 1.45
CA ILE A 29 6.84 -14.91 0.27
C ILE A 29 6.28 -15.71 -0.91
N ASP A 30 5.11 -15.30 -1.39
CA ASP A 30 4.71 -15.65 -2.75
C ASP A 30 5.59 -14.87 -3.74
N GLU A 31 5.70 -15.33 -4.99
CA GLU A 31 6.52 -14.64 -6.01
C GLU A 31 6.11 -13.16 -6.16
N THR A 32 4.82 -12.85 -5.97
CA THR A 32 4.30 -11.49 -6.01
C THR A 32 4.80 -10.60 -4.85
N ALA A 33 5.09 -11.14 -3.68
CA ALA A 33 5.62 -10.41 -2.53
C ALA A 33 7.10 -10.05 -2.71
N VAL A 34 7.88 -10.86 -3.46
CA VAL A 34 9.27 -10.50 -3.86
C VAL A 34 9.23 -9.34 -4.84
N ASP A 35 8.36 -9.42 -5.83
CA ASP A 35 8.23 -8.41 -6.87
C ASP A 35 7.78 -7.07 -6.28
N CYS A 36 6.77 -7.07 -5.40
CA CYS A 36 6.29 -5.89 -4.67
C CYS A 36 7.37 -5.26 -3.79
N LEU A 37 8.20 -6.07 -3.10
CA LEU A 37 9.34 -5.54 -2.34
C LEU A 37 10.37 -4.90 -3.29
N SER A 38 10.64 -5.51 -4.44
CA SER A 38 11.64 -5.00 -5.40
C SER A 38 11.29 -3.62 -5.97
N GLU A 39 9.99 -3.36 -6.22
CA GLU A 39 9.51 -2.09 -6.78
C GLU A 39 9.54 -0.95 -5.76
N ARG A 40 9.22 -1.22 -4.48
CA ARG A 40 9.37 -0.25 -3.38
C ARG A 40 10.79 0.27 -3.23
N TYR A 41 11.71 -0.68 -3.14
CA TYR A 41 13.13 -0.36 -2.95
C TYR A 41 13.73 0.24 -4.23
N PHE A 42 13.12 0.02 -5.39
CA PHE A 42 13.58 0.61 -6.65
C PHE A 42 13.55 2.15 -6.61
N TYR A 43 12.45 2.76 -6.16
CA TYR A 43 12.31 4.23 -6.12
C TYR A 43 12.96 4.88 -4.88
N LEU A 44 13.24 4.11 -3.83
CA LEU A 44 13.91 4.59 -2.61
C LEU A 44 15.44 4.54 -2.70
N ASP A 45 16.01 3.79 -3.65
CA ASP A 45 17.46 3.72 -3.86
C ASP A 45 17.93 4.78 -4.88
N PRO A 46 18.70 5.80 -4.45
CA PRO A 46 19.26 6.82 -5.33
C PRO A 46 20.13 6.25 -6.46
N ALA A 47 20.68 5.04 -6.29
CA ALA A 47 21.46 4.37 -7.32
C ALA A 47 20.62 4.03 -8.56
N ASN A 48 19.32 3.72 -8.42
CA ASN A 48 18.43 3.46 -9.56
C ASN A 48 18.10 4.72 -10.35
N PHE A 49 18.04 5.87 -9.67
CA PHE A 49 17.88 7.17 -10.34
C PHE A 49 19.14 7.56 -11.11
N MET A 50 20.32 7.26 -10.57
CA MET A 50 21.60 7.54 -11.21
C MET A 50 21.97 6.51 -12.31
N ALA A 51 21.40 5.29 -12.25
CA ALA A 51 21.61 4.21 -13.20
C ALA A 51 20.45 4.06 -14.21
N LEU A 52 19.80 5.17 -14.57
CA LEU A 52 18.80 5.21 -15.64
C LEU A 52 19.40 4.70 -16.96
N SER A 53 18.97 3.52 -17.37
CA SER A 53 19.23 2.87 -18.65
C SER A 53 17.94 2.88 -19.49
N ALA A 54 18.07 2.61 -20.79
CA ALA A 54 16.90 2.50 -21.66
C ALA A 54 15.90 1.41 -21.19
N GLU A 55 16.38 0.38 -20.49
CA GLU A 55 15.59 -0.77 -20.04
C GLU A 55 14.77 -0.49 -18.77
N ASN A 56 15.27 0.35 -17.86
CA ASN A 56 14.59 0.68 -16.59
C ASN A 56 13.89 2.06 -16.63
N ALA A 57 14.19 2.91 -17.61
CA ALA A 57 13.53 4.20 -17.81
C ALA A 57 12.03 4.05 -18.14
N GLU A 58 11.63 3.02 -18.89
CA GLU A 58 10.23 2.77 -19.22
C GLU A 58 9.41 2.43 -17.97
N LYS A 59 9.93 1.54 -17.11
CA LYS A 59 9.29 1.20 -15.82
C LYS A 59 9.17 2.43 -14.91
N PHE A 60 10.23 3.24 -14.85
CA PHE A 60 10.24 4.48 -14.08
C PHE A 60 9.16 5.47 -14.56
N MET A 61 9.04 5.67 -15.88
CA MET A 61 8.03 6.57 -16.45
C MET A 61 6.61 6.06 -16.24
N VAL A 62 6.37 4.75 -16.40
CA VAL A 62 5.05 4.14 -16.17
C VAL A 62 4.64 4.25 -14.70
N GLY A 63 5.54 3.97 -13.77
CA GLY A 63 5.29 4.12 -12.34
C GLY A 63 5.01 5.56 -11.94
N ALA A 64 5.84 6.50 -12.42
CA ALA A 64 5.67 7.94 -12.17
C ALA A 64 4.35 8.47 -12.76
N TRP A 65 3.98 8.03 -13.96
CA TRP A 65 2.73 8.42 -14.60
C TRP A 65 1.52 7.89 -13.85
N ASN A 66 1.55 6.63 -13.40
CA ASN A 66 0.51 6.05 -12.56
C ASN A 66 0.36 6.79 -11.23
N LEU A 67 1.47 7.17 -10.58
CA LEU A 67 1.44 7.96 -9.35
C LEU A 67 0.77 9.32 -9.59
N LEU A 68 1.18 10.04 -10.63
CA LEU A 68 0.69 11.37 -10.95
C LEU A 68 -0.79 11.37 -11.37
N GLN A 69 -1.21 10.40 -12.20
CA GLN A 69 -2.61 10.31 -12.64
C GLN A 69 -3.56 9.98 -11.50
N ASN A 70 -3.13 9.13 -10.56
CA ASN A 70 -4.00 8.67 -9.48
C ASN A 70 -3.96 9.57 -8.23
N HIS A 71 -2.99 10.47 -8.13
CA HIS A 71 -2.80 11.32 -6.96
C HIS A 71 -4.06 12.14 -6.62
N ALA A 72 -4.73 12.73 -7.61
CA ALA A 72 -5.95 13.51 -7.38
C ALA A 72 -7.11 12.64 -6.86
N ASP A 73 -7.27 11.42 -7.38
CA ASP A 73 -8.31 10.49 -6.88
C ASP A 73 -7.97 9.95 -5.49
N TYR A 74 -6.69 9.67 -5.22
CA TYR A 74 -6.21 9.28 -3.89
C TYR A 74 -6.57 10.34 -2.83
N LEU A 75 -6.23 11.61 -3.07
CA LEU A 75 -6.55 12.72 -2.17
C LEU A 75 -8.07 12.87 -1.98
N GLN A 76 -8.84 12.73 -3.06
CA GLN A 76 -10.28 12.81 -2.98
C GLN A 76 -10.87 11.65 -2.15
N CYS A 77 -10.33 10.44 -2.27
CA CYS A 77 -10.76 9.30 -1.45
C CYS A 77 -10.43 9.50 0.03
N LEU A 78 -9.24 10.01 0.37
CA LEU A 78 -8.88 10.37 1.75
C LEU A 78 -9.86 11.41 2.33
N LYS A 79 -10.21 12.43 1.53
CA LYS A 79 -11.19 13.45 1.93
C LYS A 79 -12.57 12.85 2.19
N VAL A 80 -13.06 11.94 1.34
CA VAL A 80 -14.33 11.22 1.57
C VAL A 80 -14.30 10.43 2.88
N MET A 81 -13.15 9.86 3.23
CA MET A 81 -12.99 9.12 4.49
C MET A 81 -12.71 10.01 5.72
N GLY A 82 -12.47 11.31 5.50
CA GLY A 82 -12.06 12.26 6.53
C GLY A 82 -10.70 11.90 7.14
N LEU A 83 -9.76 11.46 6.32
CA LEU A 83 -8.41 11.08 6.71
C LEU A 83 -7.38 12.07 6.15
N PRO A 84 -6.30 12.36 6.89
CA PRO A 84 -5.15 13.07 6.34
C PRO A 84 -4.34 12.16 5.40
N GLU A 85 -3.40 12.75 4.66
CA GLU A 85 -2.40 12.02 3.88
C GLU A 85 -1.42 11.26 4.79
N GLY A 86 -0.81 10.21 4.25
CA GLY A 86 0.20 9.40 4.97
C GLY A 86 -0.36 8.55 6.12
N VAL A 87 -1.68 8.33 6.15
CA VAL A 87 -2.29 7.42 7.14
C VAL A 87 -1.91 5.97 6.86
N SER A 88 -1.62 5.21 7.92
CA SER A 88 -1.35 3.79 7.76
C SER A 88 -2.61 3.01 7.34
N ILE A 89 -2.40 1.88 6.67
CA ILE A 89 -3.49 0.97 6.25
C ILE A 89 -4.37 0.52 7.43
N ASP A 90 -3.80 0.42 8.64
CA ASP A 90 -4.54 0.10 9.85
C ASP A 90 -5.50 1.20 10.27
N ILE A 91 -5.07 2.46 10.18
CA ILE A 91 -5.91 3.62 10.45
C ILE A 91 -7.04 3.69 9.41
N LEU A 92 -6.72 3.45 8.13
CA LEU A 92 -7.70 3.36 7.05
C LEU A 92 -8.77 2.29 7.34
N LYS A 93 -8.35 1.07 7.67
CA LYS A 93 -9.25 -0.06 8.03
C LYS A 93 -10.09 0.24 9.27
N LYS A 94 -9.50 0.84 10.32
CA LYS A 94 -10.22 1.25 11.53
C LYS A 94 -11.28 2.30 11.22
N ARG A 95 -10.93 3.31 10.42
CA ARG A 95 -11.85 4.37 10.00
C ARG A 95 -13.01 3.83 9.19
N PHE A 96 -12.74 2.95 8.21
CA PHE A 96 -13.80 2.31 7.43
C PHE A 96 -14.78 1.54 8.33
N ARG A 97 -14.28 0.71 9.25
CA ARG A 97 -15.14 -0.04 10.19
C ARG A 97 -16.01 0.88 11.05
N HIS A 98 -15.48 2.01 11.48
CA HIS A 98 -16.25 3.00 12.24
C HIS A 98 -17.37 3.60 11.38
N LEU A 99 -17.05 4.10 10.19
CA LEU A 99 -18.04 4.70 9.28
C LEU A 99 -19.10 3.69 8.83
N ALA A 100 -18.69 2.46 8.53
CA ALA A 100 -19.61 1.38 8.17
C ALA A 100 -20.62 1.10 9.29
N LYS A 101 -20.20 1.05 10.56
CA LYS A 101 -21.13 0.83 11.69
C LYS A 101 -22.17 1.92 11.84
N THR A 102 -21.86 3.15 11.42
CA THR A 102 -22.77 4.31 11.54
C THR A 102 -23.66 4.47 10.31
N LEU A 103 -23.12 4.20 9.12
CA LEU A 103 -23.78 4.50 7.84
C LEU A 103 -24.33 3.26 7.14
N HIS A 104 -24.19 2.06 7.71
CA HIS A 104 -24.68 0.83 7.07
C HIS A 104 -26.18 0.97 6.78
N PRO A 105 -26.65 0.63 5.57
CA PRO A 105 -28.06 0.75 5.22
C PRO A 105 -29.00 -0.08 6.10
N ASP A 106 -28.53 -1.23 6.59
CA ASP A 106 -29.29 -2.07 7.54
C ASP A 106 -29.48 -1.41 8.92
N ILE A 107 -28.65 -0.41 9.24
CA ILE A 107 -28.68 0.33 10.51
C ILE A 107 -29.36 1.69 10.31
N ASN A 108 -29.07 2.36 9.18
CA ASN A 108 -29.65 3.65 8.81
C ASN A 108 -30.01 3.67 7.30
N SER A 109 -31.28 3.46 6.99
CA SER A 109 -31.81 3.43 5.62
C SER A 109 -31.78 4.77 4.86
N VAL A 110 -31.30 5.84 5.50
CA VAL A 110 -31.16 7.17 4.88
C VAL A 110 -29.79 7.35 4.23
N HIS A 111 -28.76 6.64 4.71
CA HIS A 111 -27.36 6.90 4.34
C HIS A 111 -26.81 5.98 3.24
N HIS A 112 -27.67 5.36 2.41
CA HIS A 112 -27.24 4.46 1.32
C HIS A 112 -26.18 5.09 0.40
N GLN A 113 -26.36 6.36 0.03
CA GLN A 113 -25.45 7.05 -0.88
C GLN A 113 -24.10 7.35 -0.21
N GLU A 114 -24.11 7.78 1.05
CA GLU A 114 -22.89 8.04 1.82
C GLU A 114 -22.12 6.73 2.06
N PHE A 115 -22.81 5.64 2.37
CA PHE A 115 -22.19 4.32 2.53
C PHE A 115 -21.53 3.84 1.23
N ALA A 116 -22.20 4.02 0.08
CA ALA A 116 -21.64 3.69 -1.22
C ALA A 116 -20.36 4.50 -1.51
N GLN A 117 -20.36 5.79 -1.17
CA GLN A 117 -19.20 6.67 -1.35
C GLN A 117 -18.00 6.23 -0.50
N ILE A 118 -18.20 5.97 0.80
CA ILE A 118 -17.10 5.53 1.68
C ILE A 118 -16.56 4.15 1.28
N ASN A 119 -17.43 3.24 0.83
CA ASN A 119 -17.02 1.90 0.42
C ASN A 119 -16.20 1.96 -0.88
N SER A 120 -16.64 2.80 -1.82
CA SER A 120 -15.90 3.04 -3.07
C SER A 120 -14.53 3.66 -2.80
N ALA A 121 -14.47 4.70 -1.95
CA ALA A 121 -13.22 5.34 -1.56
C ALA A 121 -12.26 4.38 -0.84
N TYR A 122 -12.77 3.58 0.10
CA TYR A 122 -11.97 2.58 0.82
C TYR A 122 -11.35 1.53 -0.13
N ARG A 123 -12.12 1.01 -1.08
CA ARG A 123 -11.61 0.03 -2.07
C ARG A 123 -10.54 0.64 -2.97
N ARG A 124 -10.72 1.89 -3.41
CA ARG A 124 -9.70 2.59 -4.21
C ARG A 124 -8.43 2.85 -3.41
N LEU A 125 -8.55 3.31 -2.15
CA LEU A 125 -7.40 3.50 -1.27
C LEU A 125 -6.65 2.19 -1.03
N LEU A 126 -7.33 1.07 -0.79
CA LEU A 126 -6.66 -0.23 -0.69
C LEU A 126 -5.97 -0.65 -1.99
N ALA A 127 -6.58 -0.39 -3.15
CA ALA A 127 -5.94 -0.63 -4.43
C ALA A 127 -4.70 0.25 -4.58
N TYR A 128 -4.77 1.51 -4.18
CA TYR A 128 -3.61 2.39 -4.14
C TYR A 128 -2.56 1.88 -3.17
N GLU A 129 -2.85 1.52 -1.93
CA GLU A 129 -1.86 0.95 -1.01
C GLU A 129 -1.23 -0.36 -1.52
N ASN A 130 -1.97 -1.16 -2.31
CA ASN A 130 -1.43 -2.33 -3.00
C ASN A 130 -0.64 -1.97 -4.28
N ILE A 131 -0.82 -0.76 -4.81
CA ILE A 131 -0.11 -0.17 -5.96
C ILE A 131 0.97 0.82 -5.48
N GLN A 132 1.00 1.16 -4.18
CA GLN A 132 1.94 2.07 -3.57
C GLN A 132 3.22 1.28 -3.33
N PHE A 133 3.97 1.27 -4.42
CA PHE A 133 5.36 0.89 -4.62
C PHE A 133 6.11 0.77 -3.32
#